data_AF-A0A6G9ATA8-F1
#
_entry.id   AF-A0A6G9ATA8-F1
#
_cell.length_a   1.000
_cell.length_b   1.000
_cell.length_c   1.000
_cell.angle_alpha   90.00
_cell.angle_beta   90.00
_cell.angle_gamma   90.00
#
_symmetry.space_group_name_H-M   'P 1'
#
loop_
_entity.id
_entity.type
_entity.pdbx_description
1 polymer ?
#
loop_
_entity_poly.entity_id
_entity_poly.type
_entity_poly.pdbx_seq_one_letter_code
_entity_poly.pdbx_strand_id
1 'polypeptide(L)'
;MNIGDKVRLLRAKEQGVVSRFLPGNMIEIEIEDGFRIPVMRSELVLVSPMEADRLLKTSIYEPQKTVAPSAPTILSNQGIYLAFIPVNDREYTLHLINNTDWEFPYTIGEESAASGGGVQFRGLQSGVLKPKAQQKMNDFYAHAKFEEWPTFVVQGLWFRSGKASLRAPLLKRFKARAATFFKNKTTVPVLNQPGFQTQLDVDAATPTESSTAPSSNRTTGTHSRPTTIRPDDLKAEMLKSKSESAGVSIERPSSVVDLHTEALLPNGTGKRTPADLLTLQLDTFDKSLENAIASGMHDITFIHGVGSGALRTELHKRLGKHPNVKFFEDAQKQKFGYGATKVTIK
;
A
#
# COMPACT_ATOMS: atom_id res chain seq x y z
N MET A 1 52.14 29.37 22.44
CA MET A 1 51.66 29.04 23.78
C MET A 1 52.22 30.08 24.70
N ASN A 2 51.38 31.05 25.03
CA ASN A 2 51.62 32.13 25.96
C ASN A 2 50.62 31.99 27.11
N ILE A 3 50.87 32.70 28.22
CA ILE A 3 49.91 32.82 29.32
C ILE A 3 48.63 33.46 28.78
N GLY A 4 47.48 32.86 29.04
CA GLY A 4 46.18 33.27 28.49
C GLY A 4 45.72 32.51 27.25
N ASP A 5 46.55 31.68 26.63
CA ASP A 5 46.13 30.85 25.50
C ASP A 5 45.21 29.70 25.97
N LYS A 6 44.12 29.44 25.22
CA LYS A 6 43.28 28.24 25.41
C LYS A 6 44.00 27.02 24.86
N VAL A 7 44.10 25.99 25.68
CA VAL A 7 44.82 24.75 25.38
C VAL A 7 43.96 23.53 25.71
N ARG A 8 44.11 22.48 24.93
CA ARG A 8 43.45 21.18 25.13
C ARG A 8 44.51 20.14 25.43
N LEU A 9 44.23 19.26 26.39
CA LEU A 9 45.12 18.13 26.66
C LEU A 9 45.03 17.09 25.54
N LEU A 10 46.14 16.49 25.16
CA LEU A 10 46.19 15.48 24.10
C LEU A 10 45.47 14.17 24.52
N ARG A 11 45.52 13.85 25.81
CA ARG A 11 45.05 12.56 26.38
C ARG A 11 43.77 12.69 27.21
N ALA A 12 43.32 13.91 27.51
CA ALA A 12 42.11 14.18 28.27
C ALA A 12 41.17 15.09 27.49
N LYS A 13 39.87 15.01 27.78
CA LYS A 13 38.85 15.86 27.12
C LYS A 13 38.79 17.28 27.68
N GLU A 14 39.57 17.55 28.72
CA GLU A 14 39.59 18.83 29.42
C GLU A 14 40.28 19.91 28.58
N GLN A 15 39.76 21.14 28.72
CA GLN A 15 40.31 22.35 28.13
C GLN A 15 40.60 23.31 29.27
N GLY A 16 41.70 24.04 29.14
CA GLY A 16 42.13 25.00 30.14
C GLY A 16 42.80 26.20 29.52
N VAL A 17 43.06 27.20 30.34
CA VAL A 17 43.83 28.38 29.96
C VAL A 17 45.19 28.30 30.64
N VAL A 18 46.25 28.60 29.90
CA VAL A 18 47.61 28.63 30.46
C VAL A 18 47.71 29.73 31.51
N SER A 19 47.90 29.38 32.78
CA SER A 19 48.06 30.34 33.89
C SER A 19 49.52 30.73 34.08
N ARG A 20 50.45 29.76 34.03
CA ARG A 20 51.87 29.96 34.35
C ARG A 20 52.79 28.89 33.75
N PHE A 21 54.05 29.26 33.51
CA PHE A 21 55.12 28.33 33.17
C PHE A 21 55.90 27.88 34.42
N LEU A 22 56.15 26.58 34.54
CA LEU A 22 56.91 25.96 35.62
C LEU A 22 58.27 25.44 35.12
N PRO A 23 59.28 25.29 36.01
CA PRO A 23 60.56 24.66 35.66
C PRO A 23 60.36 23.22 35.16
N GLY A 24 61.24 22.75 34.28
CA GLY A 24 61.17 21.37 33.77
C GLY A 24 60.15 21.16 32.65
N ASN A 25 59.86 22.19 31.85
CA ASN A 25 58.96 22.12 30.69
C ASN A 25 57.49 21.78 31.04
N MET A 26 57.09 22.09 32.28
CA MET A 26 55.71 21.98 32.77
C MET A 26 54.98 23.32 32.62
N ILE A 27 53.68 23.24 32.36
CA ILE A 27 52.77 24.35 32.21
C ILE A 27 51.61 24.15 33.17
N GLU A 28 51.29 25.16 33.96
CA GLU A 28 50.10 25.17 34.79
C GLU A 28 48.92 25.65 33.94
N ILE A 29 47.85 24.85 33.94
CA ILE A 29 46.59 25.18 33.25
C ILE A 29 45.48 25.33 34.29
N GLU A 30 44.62 26.32 34.08
CA GLU A 30 43.38 26.51 34.84
C GLU A 30 42.21 25.97 34.00
N ILE A 31 41.56 24.91 34.47
CA ILE A 31 40.38 24.31 33.81
C ILE A 31 39.10 25.11 34.14
N GLU A 32 38.01 24.88 33.39
CA GLU A 32 36.72 25.58 33.58
C GLU A 32 36.15 25.47 35.01
N ASP A 33 36.46 24.37 35.71
CA ASP A 33 36.07 24.15 37.12
C ASP A 33 36.95 24.92 38.14
N GLY A 34 37.87 25.77 37.67
CA GLY A 34 38.72 26.63 38.52
C GLY A 34 39.90 25.92 39.19
N PHE A 35 40.17 24.66 38.86
CA PHE A 35 41.32 23.91 39.36
C PHE A 35 42.57 24.17 38.51
N ARG A 36 43.73 24.25 39.19
CA ARG A 36 45.04 24.44 38.56
C ARG A 36 45.84 23.15 38.56
N ILE A 37 46.19 22.67 37.37
CA ILE A 37 46.87 21.38 37.20
C ILE A 37 48.18 21.61 36.44
N PRO A 38 49.33 21.16 36.97
CA PRO A 38 50.58 21.17 36.24
C PRO A 38 50.61 20.01 35.23
N VAL A 39 50.79 20.34 33.96
CA VAL A 39 50.86 19.35 32.86
C VAL A 39 52.08 19.60 32.00
N MET A 40 52.57 18.57 31.32
CA MET A 40 53.74 18.70 30.45
C MET A 40 53.38 19.49 29.19
N ARG A 41 54.29 20.36 28.72
CA ARG A 41 54.08 21.12 27.48
C ARG A 41 53.79 20.21 26.27
N SER A 42 54.36 19.01 26.24
CA SER A 42 54.14 18.02 25.19
C SER A 42 52.74 17.42 25.18
N GLU A 43 51.99 17.55 26.28
CA GLU A 43 50.62 17.03 26.40
C GLU A 43 49.57 18.10 26.11
N LEU A 44 49.97 19.30 25.69
CA LEU A 44 49.08 20.42 25.41
C LEU A 44 49.08 20.80 23.93
N VAL A 45 47.89 21.08 23.41
CA VAL A 45 47.65 21.58 22.05
C VAL A 45 46.93 22.91 22.13
N LEU A 46 47.41 23.91 21.36
CA LEU A 46 46.76 25.22 21.22
C LEU A 46 45.40 25.07 20.55
N VAL A 47 44.36 25.63 21.16
CA VAL A 47 43.04 25.74 20.54
C VAL A 47 42.91 27.16 19.99
N SER A 48 42.98 27.32 18.68
CA SER A 48 42.78 28.63 18.06
C SER A 48 41.27 28.92 17.96
N PRO A 49 40.78 30.13 18.27
CA PRO A 49 39.38 30.48 18.09
C PRO A 49 38.89 30.32 16.63
N MET A 50 39.81 30.29 15.65
CA MET A 50 39.50 30.03 14.24
C MET A 50 39.37 28.53 13.88
N GLU A 51 39.65 27.60 14.78
CA GLU A 51 39.42 26.16 14.57
C GLU A 51 37.95 25.75 14.76
N ALA A 52 37.18 26.51 15.56
CA ALA A 52 35.75 26.28 15.72
C ALA A 52 34.99 26.43 14.38
N ASP A 53 35.38 27.41 13.56
CA ASP A 53 34.73 27.69 12.27
C ASP A 53 35.19 26.77 11.13
N ARG A 54 36.36 26.11 11.25
CA ARG A 54 36.94 25.31 10.16
C ARG A 54 36.79 23.80 10.34
N LEU A 55 36.59 23.30 11.55
CA LEU A 55 36.38 21.86 11.84
C LEU A 55 34.90 21.48 12.00
N LEU A 56 33.99 22.47 12.09
CA LEU A 56 32.54 22.29 11.97
C LEU A 56 32.03 22.39 10.52
N LYS A 57 32.84 22.00 9.52
CA LYS A 57 32.26 21.42 8.30
C LYS A 57 31.85 19.99 8.60
N THR A 58 30.81 19.90 9.41
CA THR A 58 29.91 18.76 9.47
C THR A 58 29.57 18.39 8.04
N SER A 59 29.89 17.14 7.69
CA SER A 59 29.31 16.44 6.57
C SER A 59 27.85 16.86 6.37
N ILE A 60 27.45 17.17 5.13
CA ILE A 60 26.06 17.48 4.76
C ILE A 60 25.16 16.24 4.90
N TYR A 61 25.66 15.14 5.45
CA TYR A 61 24.81 14.06 5.93
C TYR A 61 24.33 14.39 7.33
N GLU A 62 23.07 14.85 7.41
CA GLU A 62 22.24 14.58 8.58
C GLU A 62 22.47 13.13 9.00
N PRO A 63 22.65 12.83 10.30
CA PRO A 63 22.57 11.45 10.74
C PRO A 63 21.22 10.94 10.26
N GLN A 64 21.22 9.95 9.36
CA GLN A 64 20.02 9.19 9.04
C GLN A 64 19.44 8.80 10.38
N LYS A 65 18.33 9.44 10.74
CA LYS A 65 17.45 8.98 11.80
C LYS A 65 17.23 7.53 11.44
N THR A 66 17.81 6.62 12.21
CA THR A 66 17.53 5.21 12.10
C THR A 66 16.03 5.15 12.31
N VAL A 67 15.30 5.03 11.19
CA VAL A 67 13.88 4.73 11.22
C VAL A 67 13.88 3.37 11.88
N ALA A 68 13.65 3.35 13.20
CA ALA A 68 13.26 2.14 13.89
C ALA A 68 12.21 1.51 12.98
N PRO A 69 12.36 0.24 12.56
CA PRO A 69 11.35 -0.39 11.75
C PRO A 69 10.06 -0.27 12.55
N SER A 70 9.19 0.64 12.12
CA SER A 70 7.85 0.70 12.64
C SER A 70 7.33 -0.71 12.38
N ALA A 71 6.90 -1.37 13.46
CA ALA A 71 6.20 -2.63 13.36
C ALA A 71 5.23 -2.51 12.17
N PRO A 72 5.14 -3.51 11.27
CA PRO A 72 4.25 -3.41 10.14
C PRO A 72 2.85 -3.21 10.71
N THR A 73 2.37 -1.96 10.70
CA THR A 73 0.98 -1.64 10.96
C THR A 73 0.27 -2.23 9.76
N ILE A 74 -0.14 -3.48 9.90
CA ILE A 74 -1.11 -4.09 9.01
C ILE A 74 -2.38 -3.27 9.21
N LEU A 75 -2.55 -2.26 8.37
CA LEU A 75 -3.85 -1.69 8.09
C LEU A 75 -4.07 -1.93 6.61
N SER A 76 -5.17 -2.62 6.31
CA SER A 76 -5.79 -2.80 5.00
C SER A 76 -6.23 -1.47 4.34
N ASN A 77 -5.49 -0.38 4.56
CA ASN A 77 -5.78 0.98 4.10
C ASN A 77 -4.65 1.54 3.21
N GLN A 78 -3.76 0.70 2.68
CA GLN A 78 -2.70 1.16 1.77
C GLN A 78 -3.31 1.40 0.38
N GLY A 79 -3.24 2.63 -0.11
CA GLY A 79 -3.74 3.00 -1.43
C GLY A 79 -3.83 4.50 -1.68
N ILE A 80 -4.39 4.84 -2.84
CA ILE A 80 -4.75 6.22 -3.20
C ILE A 80 -6.24 6.38 -2.98
N TYR A 81 -6.63 7.39 -2.20
CA TYR A 81 -8.02 7.64 -1.85
C TYR A 81 -8.46 9.02 -2.32
N LEU A 82 -9.71 9.09 -2.76
CA LEU A 82 -10.42 10.36 -2.92
C LEU A 82 -11.37 10.51 -1.74
N ALA A 83 -11.20 11.58 -0.96
CA ALA A 83 -11.98 11.84 0.22
C ALA A 83 -12.72 13.17 0.14
N PHE A 84 -13.90 13.21 0.75
CA PHE A 84 -14.78 14.37 0.86
C PHE A 84 -15.01 14.63 2.33
N ILE A 85 -14.49 15.76 2.80
CA ILE A 85 -14.48 16.12 4.21
C ILE A 85 -15.43 17.30 4.40
N PRO A 86 -16.40 17.22 5.33
CA PRO A 86 -17.31 18.32 5.59
C PRO A 86 -16.52 19.50 6.18
N VAL A 87 -16.64 20.67 5.56
CA VAL A 87 -16.13 21.92 6.13
C VAL A 87 -17.16 22.54 7.06
N ASN A 88 -18.44 22.35 6.73
CA ASN A 88 -19.61 22.71 7.52
C ASN A 88 -20.72 21.69 7.22
N ASP A 89 -21.92 21.91 7.78
CA ASP A 89 -23.06 20.99 7.58
C ASP A 89 -23.61 20.96 6.13
N ARG A 90 -23.15 21.88 5.28
CA ARG A 90 -23.67 22.08 3.92
C ARG A 90 -22.66 21.78 2.83
N GLU A 91 -21.36 21.83 3.11
CA GLU A 91 -20.30 21.84 2.10
C GLU A 91 -19.18 20.85 2.43
N TYR A 92 -18.66 20.23 1.38
CA TYR A 92 -17.53 19.31 1.43
C TYR A 92 -16.34 19.89 0.66
N THR A 93 -15.12 19.62 1.14
CA THR A 93 -13.90 19.80 0.36
C THR A 93 -13.37 18.47 -0.12
N LEU A 94 -12.82 18.47 -1.33
CA LEU A 94 -12.19 17.32 -1.94
C LEU A 94 -10.73 17.21 -1.48
N HIS A 95 -10.31 16.00 -1.13
CA HIS A 95 -8.95 15.67 -0.75
C HIS A 95 -8.47 14.45 -1.54
N LEU A 96 -7.28 14.55 -2.13
CA LEU A 96 -6.56 13.40 -2.68
C LEU A 96 -5.55 12.92 -1.65
N ILE A 97 -5.58 11.65 -1.31
CA ILE A 97 -4.77 11.09 -0.22
C ILE A 97 -3.91 9.96 -0.75
N ASN A 98 -2.63 10.03 -0.43
CA ASN A 98 -1.68 8.98 -0.70
C ASN A 98 -1.31 8.30 0.61
N ASN A 99 -1.94 7.16 0.90
CA ASN A 99 -1.53 6.31 2.02
C ASN A 99 -0.55 5.20 1.59
N THR A 100 0.13 5.38 0.45
CA THR A 100 1.17 4.47 -0.03
C THR A 100 2.56 5.01 0.32
N ASP A 101 3.57 4.20 0.04
CA ASP A 101 4.99 4.56 0.20
C ASP A 101 5.62 5.09 -1.11
N TRP A 102 4.79 5.32 -2.14
CA TRP A 102 5.21 5.81 -3.45
C TRP A 102 5.00 7.31 -3.57
N GLU A 103 5.85 7.99 -4.33
CA GLU A 103 5.50 9.30 -4.86
C GLU A 103 4.49 9.12 -5.98
N PHE A 104 3.49 9.99 -6.00
CA PHE A 104 2.39 9.92 -6.94
C PHE A 104 2.28 11.25 -7.70
N PRO A 105 3.02 11.44 -8.81
CA PRO A 105 2.75 12.51 -9.76
C PRO A 105 1.34 12.38 -10.33
N TYR A 106 0.53 13.43 -10.25
CA TYR A 106 -0.89 13.36 -10.57
C TYR A 106 -1.44 14.64 -11.20
N THR A 107 -2.58 14.46 -11.87
CA THR A 107 -3.54 15.49 -12.24
C THR A 107 -4.92 15.09 -11.72
N ILE A 108 -5.67 16.07 -11.25
CA ILE A 108 -7.06 15.91 -10.83
C ILE A 108 -7.91 16.97 -11.52
N GLY A 109 -9.09 16.57 -11.98
CA GLY A 109 -10.03 17.46 -12.63
C GLY A 109 -11.46 16.97 -12.55
N GLU A 110 -12.35 17.74 -13.15
CA GLU A 110 -13.79 17.55 -13.15
C GLU A 110 -14.28 17.42 -14.57
N GLU A 111 -15.19 16.47 -14.78
CA GLU A 111 -15.94 16.33 -16.01
C GLU A 111 -17.42 16.63 -15.78
N SER A 112 -17.95 17.55 -16.57
CA SER A 112 -19.37 17.92 -16.58
C SER A 112 -19.93 17.94 -18.00
N ALA A 113 -21.25 17.93 -18.12
CA ALA A 113 -21.90 18.03 -19.42
C ALA A 113 -21.68 19.44 -20.02
N ALA A 114 -21.28 19.49 -21.29
CA ALA A 114 -21.14 20.74 -22.03
C ALA A 114 -22.50 21.31 -22.43
N SER A 115 -22.65 22.64 -22.40
CA SER A 115 -23.87 23.33 -22.88
C SER A 115 -24.17 23.08 -24.37
N GLY A 116 -23.16 22.70 -25.17
CA GLY A 116 -23.28 22.37 -26.59
C GLY A 116 -23.34 20.88 -26.91
N GLY A 117 -23.52 20.01 -25.91
CA GLY A 117 -23.39 18.57 -26.04
C GLY A 117 -21.93 18.10 -25.92
N GLY A 118 -21.72 16.94 -25.30
CA GLY A 118 -20.39 16.39 -24.99
C GLY A 118 -19.96 16.62 -23.53
N VAL A 119 -18.69 16.35 -23.25
CA VAL A 119 -18.10 16.43 -21.90
C VAL A 119 -17.06 17.55 -21.88
N GLN A 120 -17.17 18.48 -20.93
CA GLN A 120 -16.15 19.48 -20.64
C GLN A 120 -15.27 18.97 -19.50
N PHE A 121 -13.94 19.11 -19.65
CA PHE A 121 -12.98 18.79 -18.60
C PHE A 121 -12.38 20.08 -18.03
N ARG A 122 -12.43 20.25 -16.72
CA ARG A 122 -11.78 21.33 -15.98
C ARG A 122 -10.71 20.74 -15.08
N GLY A 123 -9.46 21.15 -15.25
CA GLY A 123 -8.39 20.79 -14.31
C GLY A 123 -8.57 21.51 -12.97
N LEU A 124 -8.50 20.77 -11.86
CA LEU A 124 -8.53 21.33 -10.51
C LEU A 124 -7.12 21.56 -9.99
N GLN A 125 -6.27 20.55 -10.08
CA GLN A 125 -4.90 20.62 -9.57
C GLN A 125 -3.98 19.58 -10.23
N SER A 126 -2.67 19.85 -10.21
CA SER A 126 -1.62 18.90 -10.58
C SER A 126 -0.43 19.04 -9.65
N GLY A 127 0.34 17.97 -9.48
CA GLY A 127 1.57 18.01 -8.69
C GLY A 127 2.13 16.63 -8.39
N VAL A 128 3.01 16.56 -7.39
CA VAL A 128 3.55 15.28 -6.89
C VAL A 128 3.09 15.09 -5.46
N LEU A 129 2.26 14.07 -5.24
CA LEU A 129 1.77 13.73 -3.91
C LEU A 129 2.76 12.77 -3.22
N LYS A 130 3.42 13.26 -2.19
CA LYS A 130 4.43 12.48 -1.44
C LYS A 130 3.80 11.28 -0.70
N PRO A 131 4.62 10.28 -0.32
CA PRO A 131 4.19 9.19 0.54
C PRO A 131 3.53 9.70 1.82
N LYS A 132 2.45 9.06 2.25
CA LYS A 132 1.72 9.41 3.47
C LYS A 132 1.29 10.88 3.53
N ALA A 133 1.02 11.51 2.39
CA ALA A 133 0.61 12.89 2.28
C ALA A 133 -0.81 13.02 1.72
N GLN A 134 -1.34 14.24 1.81
CA GLN A 134 -2.65 14.60 1.29
C GLN A 134 -2.59 15.94 0.56
N GLN A 135 -3.43 16.09 -0.46
CA GLN A 135 -3.69 17.36 -1.10
C GLN A 135 -5.16 17.73 -0.90
N LYS A 136 -5.41 18.89 -0.33
CA LYS A 136 -6.73 19.53 -0.29
C LYS A 136 -6.96 20.34 -1.56
N MET A 137 -8.15 20.24 -2.16
CA MET A 137 -8.61 21.10 -3.25
C MET A 137 -9.30 22.36 -2.70
N ASN A 138 -9.32 23.42 -3.52
CA ASN A 138 -9.87 24.72 -3.12
C ASN A 138 -11.38 24.84 -3.32
N ASP A 139 -11.96 24.06 -4.25
CA ASP A 139 -13.39 24.11 -4.53
C ASP A 139 -14.21 23.45 -3.40
N PHE A 140 -15.41 23.99 -3.18
CA PHE A 140 -16.39 23.51 -2.21
C PHE A 140 -17.58 22.91 -2.93
N TYR A 141 -18.03 21.76 -2.45
CA TYR A 141 -19.14 21.02 -3.03
C TYR A 141 -20.33 21.04 -2.09
N ALA A 142 -21.37 21.77 -2.47
CA ALA A 142 -22.59 21.89 -1.69
C ALA A 142 -23.39 20.57 -1.72
N HIS A 143 -23.81 20.12 -0.54
CA HIS A 143 -24.65 18.94 -0.35
C HIS A 143 -26.00 19.07 -1.07
N ALA A 144 -26.59 20.27 -1.07
CA ALA A 144 -27.86 20.54 -1.74
C ALA A 144 -27.81 20.31 -3.26
N LYS A 145 -26.62 20.43 -3.88
CA LYS A 145 -26.39 20.23 -5.31
C LYS A 145 -25.70 18.90 -5.61
N PHE A 146 -25.84 17.91 -4.74
CA PHE A 146 -25.14 16.64 -4.88
C PHE A 146 -25.39 15.94 -6.22
N GLU A 147 -26.61 16.02 -6.76
CA GLU A 147 -26.96 15.42 -8.05
C GLU A 147 -26.23 16.09 -9.23
N GLU A 148 -25.82 17.35 -9.07
CA GLU A 148 -25.09 18.14 -10.07
C GLU A 148 -23.57 17.97 -9.94
N TRP A 149 -23.08 17.20 -8.97
CA TRP A 149 -21.63 17.03 -8.78
C TRP A 149 -20.98 16.43 -10.04
N PRO A 150 -19.80 16.96 -10.44
CA PRO A 150 -19.10 16.48 -11.62
C PRO A 150 -18.56 15.06 -11.40
N THR A 151 -18.10 14.46 -12.49
CA THR A 151 -17.27 13.26 -12.41
C THR A 151 -15.83 13.68 -12.13
N PHE A 152 -15.28 13.23 -11.01
CA PHE A 152 -13.90 13.51 -10.63
C PHE A 152 -12.97 12.57 -11.37
N VAL A 153 -11.98 13.11 -12.07
CA VAL A 153 -11.00 12.35 -12.83
C VAL A 153 -9.65 12.53 -12.18
N VAL A 154 -9.02 11.42 -11.79
CA VAL A 154 -7.67 11.40 -11.27
C VAL A 154 -6.81 10.59 -12.23
N GLN A 155 -5.71 11.20 -12.65
CA GLN A 155 -4.69 10.55 -13.45
C GLN A 155 -3.37 10.65 -12.71
N GLY A 156 -2.56 9.60 -12.69
CA GLY A 156 -1.26 9.68 -12.08
C GLY A 156 -0.36 8.49 -12.35
N LEU A 157 0.90 8.67 -12.00
CA LEU A 157 1.97 7.71 -12.19
C LEU A 157 2.55 7.31 -10.84
N TRP A 158 3.27 6.19 -10.81
CA TRP A 158 3.90 5.68 -9.60
C TRP A 158 5.40 5.87 -9.69
N PHE A 159 6.00 6.52 -8.70
CA PHE A 159 7.44 6.71 -8.63
C PHE A 159 7.98 6.34 -7.25
N ARG A 160 9.12 5.65 -7.23
CA ARG A 160 9.96 5.49 -6.05
C ARG A 160 11.40 5.23 -6.48
N SER A 161 12.36 5.67 -5.68
CA SER A 161 13.76 5.34 -5.89
C SER A 161 14.04 3.88 -5.53
N GLY A 162 14.92 3.24 -6.30
CA GLY A 162 15.36 1.85 -6.08
C GLY A 162 14.62 0.82 -6.94
N LYS A 163 14.85 -0.47 -6.63
CA LYS A 163 14.22 -1.58 -7.35
C LYS A 163 12.78 -1.75 -6.88
N ALA A 164 11.84 -1.68 -7.81
CA ALA A 164 10.43 -1.94 -7.55
C ALA A 164 9.73 -2.46 -8.81
N SER A 165 8.62 -3.17 -8.63
CA SER A 165 7.76 -3.60 -9.74
C SER A 165 7.09 -2.38 -10.40
N LEU A 166 7.15 -2.30 -11.73
CA LEU A 166 6.45 -1.27 -12.49
C LEU A 166 4.93 -1.40 -12.27
N ARG A 167 4.27 -0.30 -11.92
CA ARG A 167 2.82 -0.22 -11.78
C ARG A 167 2.22 0.49 -12.98
N ALA A 168 1.04 0.06 -13.41
CA ALA A 168 0.30 0.74 -14.47
C ALA A 168 -0.09 2.17 -14.03
N PRO A 169 -0.12 3.14 -14.96
CA PRO A 169 -0.68 4.46 -14.70
C PRO A 169 -2.09 4.35 -14.12
N LEU A 170 -2.37 5.14 -13.08
CA LEU A 170 -3.71 5.23 -12.51
C LEU A 170 -4.53 6.20 -13.37
N LEU A 171 -5.63 5.73 -13.96
CA LEU A 171 -6.64 6.58 -14.57
C LEU A 171 -8.00 6.15 -14.02
N LYS A 172 -8.62 7.01 -13.21
CA LYS A 172 -9.90 6.71 -12.56
C LYS A 172 -10.86 7.86 -12.71
N ARG A 173 -12.11 7.50 -13.01
CA ARG A 173 -13.26 8.39 -13.10
C ARG A 173 -14.22 8.01 -12.00
N PHE A 174 -14.48 8.93 -11.09
CA PHE A 174 -15.34 8.71 -9.94
C PHE A 174 -16.54 9.65 -10.00
N LYS A 175 -17.74 9.07 -10.03
CA LYS A 175 -19.00 9.82 -9.91
C LYS A 175 -19.65 9.49 -8.58
N ALA A 176 -19.87 10.51 -7.75
CA ALA A 176 -20.50 10.33 -6.45
C ALA A 176 -21.96 9.87 -6.64
N ARG A 177 -22.38 8.84 -5.90
CA ARG A 177 -23.76 8.33 -5.89
C ARG A 177 -24.30 8.32 -4.46
N ALA A 178 -25.41 9.04 -4.21
CA ALA A 178 -25.90 9.31 -2.85
C ALA A 178 -26.14 8.02 -2.03
N ALA A 179 -26.72 7.00 -2.68
CA ALA A 179 -27.04 5.71 -2.07
C ALA A 179 -25.81 4.92 -1.58
N THR A 180 -24.62 5.19 -2.10
CA THR A 180 -23.37 4.49 -1.74
C THR A 180 -22.43 5.40 -0.97
N PHE A 181 -22.50 6.71 -1.23
CA PHE A 181 -21.55 7.71 -0.75
C PHE A 181 -21.75 8.09 0.72
N PHE A 182 -23.00 8.26 1.19
CA PHE A 182 -23.28 8.71 2.56
C PHE A 182 -23.49 7.57 3.58
N LYS A 183 -23.33 6.30 3.17
CA LYS A 183 -23.68 5.15 4.02
C LYS A 183 -22.85 5.04 5.29
N ASN A 184 -21.56 5.37 5.26
CA ASN A 184 -20.69 5.31 6.45
C ASN A 184 -19.61 6.41 6.40
N LYS A 185 -19.65 7.35 7.34
CA LYS A 185 -18.51 8.24 7.60
C LYS A 185 -17.36 7.40 8.12
N THR A 186 -16.24 7.40 7.40
CA THR A 186 -15.05 6.63 7.76
C THR A 186 -13.93 7.60 8.14
N THR A 187 -13.03 7.17 9.01
CA THR A 187 -11.82 7.93 9.32
C THR A 187 -10.90 7.95 8.10
N VAL A 188 -10.68 9.15 7.57
CA VAL A 188 -9.86 9.39 6.39
C VAL A 188 -8.38 9.16 6.76
N PRO A 189 -7.65 8.24 6.09
CA PRO A 189 -6.24 8.00 6.32
C PRO A 189 -5.42 9.27 6.16
N VAL A 190 -4.30 9.36 6.90
CA VAL A 190 -3.42 10.53 6.96
C VAL A 190 -4.05 11.74 7.68
N LEU A 191 -5.31 12.10 7.39
CA LEU A 191 -5.98 13.24 8.04
C LEU A 191 -6.56 12.91 9.42
N ASN A 192 -6.89 11.65 9.70
CA ASN A 192 -7.57 11.22 10.93
C ASN A 192 -8.87 11.98 11.23
N GLN A 193 -9.55 12.45 10.18
CA GLN A 193 -10.83 13.17 10.28
C GLN A 193 -11.98 12.31 9.73
N PRO A 194 -13.21 12.47 10.23
CA PRO A 194 -14.37 11.78 9.68
C PRO A 194 -14.73 12.36 8.32
N GLY A 195 -14.86 11.50 7.31
CA GLY A 195 -15.25 11.91 5.97
C GLY A 195 -15.77 10.74 5.14
N PHE A 196 -16.15 11.03 3.90
CA PHE A 196 -16.49 10.00 2.92
C PHE A 196 -15.27 9.74 2.06
N GLN A 197 -14.92 8.48 1.81
CA GLN A 197 -13.76 8.15 1.00
C GLN A 197 -14.03 7.01 0.05
N THR A 198 -13.32 7.00 -1.06
CA THR A 198 -13.28 5.90 -2.02
C THR A 198 -11.85 5.61 -2.40
N GLN A 199 -11.50 4.34 -2.52
CA GLN A 199 -10.18 3.93 -2.96
C GLN A 199 -10.13 3.92 -4.48
N LEU A 200 -9.17 4.64 -5.07
CA LEU A 200 -9.04 4.79 -6.51
C LEU A 200 -8.21 3.66 -7.14
N ASP A 201 -7.23 3.13 -6.42
CA ASP A 201 -6.28 2.13 -6.93
C ASP A 201 -6.78 0.68 -6.85
N VAL A 202 -8.07 0.46 -6.55
CA VAL A 202 -8.71 -0.86 -6.69
C VAL A 202 -9.19 -1.01 -8.13
N ASP A 203 -8.82 -2.11 -8.77
CA ASP A 203 -9.36 -2.47 -10.07
C ASP A 203 -10.85 -2.79 -9.92
N ALA A 204 -11.68 -2.18 -10.77
CA ALA A 204 -13.13 -2.22 -10.68
C ALA A 204 -13.74 -3.60 -11.04
N ALA A 205 -13.00 -4.69 -10.86
CA ALA A 205 -13.41 -6.07 -11.09
C ALA A 205 -13.75 -6.84 -9.80
N THR A 206 -13.73 -6.20 -8.63
CA THR A 206 -14.29 -6.77 -7.39
C THR A 206 -15.08 -5.68 -6.66
N PRO A 207 -16.42 -5.74 -6.68
CA PRO A 207 -17.21 -5.03 -5.70
C PRO A 207 -17.02 -5.77 -4.38
N THR A 208 -16.01 -5.36 -3.61
CA THR A 208 -15.92 -5.76 -2.20
C THR A 208 -17.00 -4.99 -1.46
N GLU A 209 -18.23 -5.51 -1.51
CA GLU A 209 -19.27 -5.16 -0.57
C GLU A 209 -18.81 -5.61 0.83
N SER A 210 -18.13 -4.73 1.54
CA SER A 210 -18.07 -4.78 2.99
C SER A 210 -19.45 -4.44 3.55
N SER A 211 -20.35 -5.40 3.50
CA SER A 211 -21.51 -5.43 4.39
C SER A 211 -21.46 -6.68 5.25
N THR A 212 -21.06 -6.46 6.50
CA THR A 212 -21.44 -7.33 7.61
C THR A 212 -22.96 -7.45 7.64
N ALA A 213 -23.48 -8.60 7.22
CA ALA A 213 -24.87 -8.95 7.45
C ALA A 213 -25.05 -9.50 8.87
N PRO A 214 -26.12 -9.08 9.59
CA PRO A 214 -26.89 -10.00 10.39
C PRO A 214 -28.17 -10.39 9.65
N SER A 215 -28.39 -11.69 9.64
CA SER A 215 -29.60 -12.41 9.25
C SER A 215 -30.91 -11.69 9.66
N SER A 216 -31.83 -11.52 8.70
CA SER A 216 -33.23 -11.91 8.93
C SER A 216 -34.02 -12.08 7.62
N ASN A 217 -34.66 -13.24 7.56
CA ASN A 217 -35.76 -13.65 6.70
C ASN A 217 -36.71 -12.53 6.22
N ARG A 218 -36.92 -12.43 4.90
CA ARG A 218 -38.28 -12.30 4.34
C ARG A 218 -38.34 -12.58 2.84
N THR A 219 -39.06 -13.65 2.51
CA THR A 219 -39.64 -14.00 1.20
C THR A 219 -40.68 -12.98 0.74
N THR A 220 -40.66 -12.58 -0.54
CA THR A 220 -41.86 -12.37 -1.39
C THR A 220 -41.50 -12.06 -2.87
N GLY A 221 -42.05 -12.88 -3.80
CA GLY A 221 -42.39 -12.64 -5.23
C GLY A 221 -41.51 -11.71 -6.08
N THR A 222 -40.65 -12.17 -7.01
CA THR A 222 -40.95 -12.76 -8.33
C THR A 222 -42.03 -12.05 -9.16
N HIS A 223 -41.60 -11.12 -10.03
CA HIS A 223 -42.15 -10.97 -11.39
C HIS A 223 -41.01 -10.61 -12.36
N SER A 224 -40.55 -11.62 -13.09
CA SER A 224 -39.66 -11.50 -14.24
C SER A 224 -40.47 -11.14 -15.49
N ARG A 225 -39.94 -10.23 -16.32
CA ARG A 225 -40.41 -10.02 -17.69
C ARG A 225 -39.36 -10.61 -18.64
N PRO A 226 -39.69 -11.62 -19.47
CA PRO A 226 -38.73 -12.33 -20.31
C PRO A 226 -38.42 -11.55 -21.59
N THR A 227 -37.13 -11.51 -21.97
CA THR A 227 -36.67 -10.96 -23.25
C THR A 227 -36.63 -12.09 -24.29
N THR A 228 -37.35 -11.92 -25.39
CA THR A 228 -37.41 -12.84 -26.53
C THR A 228 -36.09 -12.86 -27.30
N ILE A 229 -35.44 -14.02 -27.38
CA ILE A 229 -34.29 -14.27 -28.27
C ILE A 229 -34.82 -14.61 -29.67
N ARG A 230 -34.37 -13.89 -30.71
CA ARG A 230 -34.72 -14.13 -32.11
C ARG A 230 -33.67 -15.05 -32.77
N PRO A 231 -34.07 -16.03 -33.61
CA PRO A 231 -33.20 -17.09 -34.14
C PRO A 231 -32.32 -16.72 -35.34
N ASP A 232 -32.19 -15.43 -35.71
CA ASP A 232 -31.42 -15.01 -36.89
C ASP A 232 -29.97 -14.57 -36.59
N ASP A 233 -29.65 -14.28 -35.32
CA ASP A 233 -28.29 -13.85 -34.92
C ASP A 233 -27.29 -15.03 -34.80
N LEU A 234 -27.78 -16.27 -34.80
CA LEU A 234 -26.97 -17.50 -34.66
C LEU A 234 -26.25 -17.94 -35.95
N LYS A 235 -26.55 -17.34 -37.10
CA LYS A 235 -25.98 -17.73 -38.41
C LYS A 235 -24.74 -16.92 -38.81
N ALA A 236 -24.45 -15.82 -38.13
CA ALA A 236 -23.30 -14.96 -38.43
C ALA A 236 -22.01 -15.36 -37.66
N GLU A 237 -22.10 -16.24 -36.66
CA GLU A 237 -20.95 -16.69 -35.86
C GLU A 237 -20.30 -18.00 -36.35
N MET A 238 -20.89 -18.70 -37.32
CA MET A 238 -20.38 -19.99 -37.83
C MET A 238 -19.46 -19.87 -39.06
N LEU A 239 -19.06 -18.64 -39.45
CA LEU A 239 -18.25 -18.41 -40.65
C LEU A 239 -17.04 -17.50 -40.39
N LYS A 240 -16.20 -17.87 -39.42
CA LYS A 240 -14.78 -17.45 -39.42
C LYS A 240 -13.87 -18.65 -39.18
N SER A 241 -12.85 -18.68 -40.03
CA SER A 241 -11.96 -19.77 -40.37
C SER A 241 -11.03 -20.19 -39.24
N LYS A 242 -10.85 -21.51 -39.16
CA LYS A 242 -9.84 -22.23 -38.38
C LYS A 242 -8.46 -22.07 -39.02
N SER A 243 -7.62 -21.21 -38.45
CA SER A 243 -6.15 -21.37 -38.44
C SER A 243 -5.53 -20.24 -37.63
N GLU A 244 -5.14 -20.55 -36.39
CA GLU A 244 -3.80 -20.28 -35.85
C GLU A 244 -3.79 -20.77 -34.40
N SER A 245 -2.63 -21.31 -34.01
CA SER A 245 -2.32 -21.93 -32.72
C SER A 245 -3.14 -21.40 -31.55
N ALA A 246 -3.83 -22.31 -30.84
CA ALA A 246 -4.31 -22.07 -29.49
C ALA A 246 -3.10 -21.75 -28.60
N GLY A 247 -2.71 -20.48 -28.56
CA GLY A 247 -1.99 -19.93 -27.44
C GLY A 247 -2.87 -20.17 -26.24
N VAL A 248 -2.50 -21.12 -25.39
CA VAL A 248 -3.08 -21.25 -24.07
C VAL A 248 -2.87 -19.88 -23.44
N SER A 249 -3.93 -19.09 -23.35
CA SER A 249 -3.93 -17.86 -22.58
C SER A 249 -3.68 -18.29 -21.15
N ILE A 250 -2.44 -18.19 -20.69
CA ILE A 250 -2.07 -18.44 -19.30
C ILE A 250 -2.72 -17.31 -18.52
N GLU A 251 -3.95 -17.55 -18.06
CA GLU A 251 -4.62 -16.66 -17.14
C GLU A 251 -3.84 -16.68 -15.83
N ARG A 252 -3.24 -15.54 -15.49
CA ARG A 252 -2.54 -15.38 -14.21
C ARG A 252 -3.58 -15.52 -13.09
N PRO A 253 -3.49 -16.56 -12.25
CA PRO A 253 -4.47 -16.76 -11.18
C PRO A 253 -4.34 -15.65 -10.13
N SER A 254 -5.40 -15.42 -9.36
CA SER A 254 -5.36 -14.52 -8.22
C SER A 254 -4.30 -14.99 -7.22
N SER A 255 -3.65 -14.04 -6.53
CA SER A 255 -2.66 -14.35 -5.49
C SER A 255 -3.23 -15.12 -4.30
N VAL A 256 -4.57 -15.11 -4.16
CA VAL A 256 -5.32 -15.88 -3.17
C VAL A 256 -6.38 -16.70 -3.90
N VAL A 257 -6.38 -18.01 -3.68
CA VAL A 257 -7.32 -18.96 -4.29
C VAL A 257 -8.13 -19.63 -3.17
N ASP A 258 -9.45 -19.47 -3.23
CA ASP A 258 -10.37 -20.13 -2.31
C ASP A 258 -10.74 -21.52 -2.83
N LEU A 259 -10.44 -22.55 -2.05
CA LEU A 259 -10.73 -23.94 -2.37
C LEU A 259 -11.98 -24.45 -1.65
N HIS A 260 -12.75 -23.62 -0.94
CA HIS A 260 -14.03 -24.06 -0.36
C HIS A 260 -15.03 -24.48 -1.44
N THR A 261 -15.80 -25.53 -1.15
CA THR A 261 -16.78 -26.09 -2.10
C THR A 261 -17.82 -25.08 -2.56
N GLU A 262 -18.19 -24.13 -1.69
CA GLU A 262 -19.13 -23.05 -1.95
C GLU A 262 -18.56 -22.03 -2.94
N ALA A 263 -17.25 -21.78 -2.90
CA ALA A 263 -16.56 -20.89 -3.83
C ALA A 263 -16.38 -21.54 -5.21
N LEU A 264 -16.10 -22.85 -5.24
CA LEU A 264 -15.92 -23.60 -6.50
C LEU A 264 -17.25 -23.93 -7.20
N LEU A 265 -18.35 -24.04 -6.46
CA LEU A 265 -19.66 -24.43 -6.96
C LEU A 265 -20.76 -23.48 -6.43
N PRO A 266 -20.91 -22.28 -7.01
CA PRO A 266 -21.92 -21.30 -6.57
C PRO A 266 -23.37 -21.79 -6.77
N ASN A 267 -23.59 -22.76 -7.65
CA ASN A 267 -24.90 -23.38 -7.92
C ASN A 267 -25.20 -24.60 -7.03
N GLY A 268 -24.37 -24.85 -6.01
CA GLY A 268 -24.53 -25.96 -5.06
C GLY A 268 -23.79 -27.25 -5.44
N THR A 269 -23.64 -28.14 -4.47
CA THR A 269 -22.85 -29.38 -4.56
C THR A 269 -23.52 -30.48 -5.41
N GLY A 270 -24.82 -30.39 -5.68
CA GLY A 270 -25.56 -31.36 -6.48
C GLY A 270 -25.57 -32.77 -5.87
N LYS A 271 -25.43 -33.81 -6.71
CA LYS A 271 -25.34 -35.23 -6.29
C LYS A 271 -23.90 -35.70 -6.01
N ARG A 272 -22.95 -34.80 -5.73
CA ARG A 272 -21.54 -35.15 -5.55
C ARG A 272 -21.28 -35.74 -4.17
N THR A 273 -20.44 -36.77 -4.11
CA THR A 273 -19.98 -37.34 -2.83
C THR A 273 -18.87 -36.49 -2.21
N PRO A 274 -18.58 -36.62 -0.90
CA PRO A 274 -17.45 -35.93 -0.28
C PRO A 274 -16.09 -36.22 -0.96
N ALA A 275 -15.91 -37.41 -1.52
CA ALA A 275 -14.71 -37.79 -2.26
C ALA A 275 -14.60 -37.04 -3.61
N ASP A 276 -15.73 -36.86 -4.30
CA ASP A 276 -15.78 -36.10 -5.55
C ASP A 276 -15.49 -34.61 -5.31
N LEU A 277 -16.01 -34.06 -4.21
CA LEU A 277 -15.74 -32.67 -3.80
C LEU A 277 -14.26 -32.47 -3.48
N LEU A 278 -13.65 -33.39 -2.72
CA LEU A 278 -12.22 -33.33 -2.41
C LEU A 278 -11.38 -33.39 -3.70
N THR A 279 -11.76 -34.27 -4.63
CA THR A 279 -11.06 -34.38 -5.93
C THR A 279 -11.15 -33.09 -6.74
N LEU A 280 -12.33 -32.45 -6.78
CA LEU A 280 -12.52 -31.17 -7.45
C LEU A 280 -11.67 -30.04 -6.84
N GLN A 281 -11.61 -29.97 -5.50
CA GLN A 281 -10.79 -28.99 -4.79
C GLN A 281 -9.30 -29.17 -5.11
N LEU A 282 -8.85 -30.43 -5.15
CA LEU A 282 -7.48 -30.81 -5.47
C LEU A 282 -7.10 -30.52 -6.94
N ASP A 283 -8.00 -30.78 -7.88
CA ASP A 283 -7.79 -30.45 -9.30
C ASP A 283 -7.72 -28.94 -9.54
N THR A 284 -8.56 -28.17 -8.83
CA THR A 284 -8.50 -26.70 -8.87
C THR A 284 -7.20 -26.18 -8.29
N PHE A 285 -6.75 -26.76 -7.16
CA PHE A 285 -5.45 -26.44 -6.57
C PHE A 285 -4.29 -26.69 -7.55
N ASP A 286 -4.25 -27.87 -8.18
CA ASP A 286 -3.16 -28.22 -9.12
C ASP A 286 -3.15 -27.26 -10.32
N LYS A 287 -4.32 -26.97 -10.92
CA LYS A 287 -4.46 -26.02 -12.03
C LYS A 287 -4.01 -24.62 -11.65
N SER A 288 -4.43 -24.12 -10.49
CA SER A 288 -4.03 -22.79 -10.02
C SER A 288 -2.54 -22.71 -9.71
N LEU A 289 -1.94 -23.77 -9.16
CA LEU A 289 -0.51 -23.82 -8.90
C LEU A 289 0.29 -23.79 -10.20
N GLU A 290 -0.08 -24.62 -11.18
CA GLU A 290 0.60 -24.66 -12.49
C GLU A 290 0.47 -23.33 -13.24
N ASN A 291 -0.72 -22.72 -13.23
CA ASN A 291 -0.91 -21.39 -13.84
C ASN A 291 -0.08 -20.31 -13.13
N ALA A 292 0.07 -20.38 -11.80
CA ALA A 292 0.90 -19.46 -11.04
C ALA A 292 2.40 -19.62 -11.40
N ILE A 293 2.86 -20.86 -11.56
CA ILE A 293 4.22 -21.16 -12.00
C ILE A 293 4.46 -20.68 -13.43
N ALA A 294 3.55 -21.02 -14.35
CA ALA A 294 3.64 -20.66 -15.76
C ALA A 294 3.59 -19.14 -15.98
N SER A 295 2.86 -18.40 -15.13
CA SER A 295 2.81 -16.94 -15.15
C SER A 295 3.94 -16.24 -14.37
N GLY A 296 4.86 -16.99 -13.76
CA GLY A 296 6.02 -16.45 -13.03
C GLY A 296 5.64 -15.75 -11.72
N MET A 297 4.60 -16.22 -11.02
CA MET A 297 4.23 -15.68 -9.71
C MET A 297 5.24 -16.09 -8.63
N HIS A 298 5.58 -15.16 -7.74
CA HIS A 298 6.49 -15.44 -6.61
C HIS A 298 5.82 -16.19 -5.47
N ASP A 299 4.55 -15.91 -5.19
CA ASP A 299 3.77 -16.61 -4.18
C ASP A 299 2.29 -16.73 -4.55
N ILE A 300 1.63 -17.72 -3.94
CA ILE A 300 0.19 -17.98 -4.04
C ILE A 300 -0.31 -18.53 -2.70
N THR A 301 -1.49 -18.09 -2.27
CA THR A 301 -2.11 -18.52 -1.00
C THR A 301 -3.38 -19.32 -1.27
N PHE A 302 -3.47 -20.52 -0.72
CA PHE A 302 -4.65 -21.39 -0.85
C PHE A 302 -5.44 -21.42 0.45
N ILE A 303 -6.73 -21.11 0.38
CA ILE A 303 -7.66 -21.19 1.51
C ILE A 303 -8.37 -22.54 1.44
N HIS A 304 -8.10 -23.44 2.38
CA HIS A 304 -8.67 -24.80 2.44
C HIS A 304 -9.60 -25.04 3.64
N GLY A 305 -9.74 -24.05 4.52
CA GLY A 305 -10.57 -24.13 5.73
C GLY A 305 -9.94 -24.95 6.86
N VAL A 306 -10.55 -24.90 8.05
CA VAL A 306 -10.06 -25.60 9.25
C VAL A 306 -10.54 -27.05 9.30
N GLY A 307 -11.81 -27.28 8.94
CA GLY A 307 -12.44 -28.59 8.64
C GLY A 307 -11.90 -29.84 9.35
N SER A 308 -11.87 -30.96 8.62
CA SER A 308 -11.29 -32.24 9.05
C SER A 308 -9.77 -32.35 8.82
N GLY A 309 -9.16 -31.30 8.26
CA GLY A 309 -7.74 -31.30 7.89
C GLY A 309 -7.36 -32.13 6.66
N ALA A 310 -8.27 -32.91 6.08
CA ALA A 310 -7.97 -33.80 4.95
C ALA A 310 -7.40 -33.05 3.72
N LEU A 311 -7.99 -31.91 3.36
CA LEU A 311 -7.54 -31.08 2.24
C LEU A 311 -6.14 -30.49 2.50
N ARG A 312 -5.88 -30.01 3.74
CA ARG A 312 -4.56 -29.49 4.13
C ARG A 312 -3.48 -30.56 4.00
N THR A 313 -3.72 -31.76 4.53
CA THR A 313 -2.76 -32.87 4.48
C THR A 313 -2.40 -33.24 3.05
N GLU A 314 -3.39 -33.32 2.15
CA GLU A 314 -3.13 -33.68 0.75
C GLU A 314 -2.44 -32.53 -0.03
N LEU A 315 -2.79 -31.27 0.26
CA LEU A 315 -2.09 -30.09 -0.28
C LEU A 315 -0.60 -30.11 0.10
N HIS A 316 -0.29 -30.24 1.40
CA HIS A 316 1.10 -30.24 1.90
C HIS A 316 1.92 -31.39 1.31
N LYS A 317 1.30 -32.58 1.16
CA LYS A 317 1.93 -33.74 0.53
C LYS A 317 2.28 -33.51 -0.93
N ARG A 318 1.44 -32.80 -1.69
CA ARG A 318 1.70 -32.46 -3.10
C ARG A 318 2.74 -31.34 -3.23
N LEU A 319 2.61 -30.29 -2.44
CA LEU A 319 3.56 -29.18 -2.40
C LEU A 319 4.97 -29.64 -2.06
N GLY A 320 5.12 -30.56 -1.11
CA GLY A 320 6.41 -31.14 -0.75
C GLY A 320 7.09 -31.96 -1.86
N LYS A 321 6.34 -32.42 -2.86
CA LYS A 321 6.88 -33.16 -4.02
C LYS A 321 7.06 -32.28 -5.25
N HIS A 322 6.58 -31.04 -5.23
CA HIS A 322 6.51 -30.21 -6.43
C HIS A 322 7.88 -29.57 -6.74
N PRO A 323 8.46 -29.80 -7.93
CA PRO A 323 9.84 -29.37 -8.23
C PRO A 323 10.02 -27.84 -8.24
N ASN A 324 8.96 -27.10 -8.59
CA ASN A 324 8.97 -25.64 -8.73
C ASN A 324 8.51 -24.90 -7.47
N VAL A 325 8.23 -25.62 -6.37
CA VAL A 325 7.90 -25.01 -5.08
C VAL A 325 9.20 -24.82 -4.28
N LYS A 326 9.42 -23.62 -3.76
CA LYS A 326 10.60 -23.28 -2.95
C LYS A 326 10.39 -23.68 -1.50
N PHE A 327 9.30 -23.22 -0.89
CA PHE A 327 8.83 -23.63 0.43
C PHE A 327 7.34 -23.29 0.56
N PHE A 328 6.66 -23.95 1.50
CA PHE A 328 5.28 -23.68 1.86
C PHE A 328 5.16 -23.57 3.39
N GLU A 329 4.26 -22.72 3.85
CA GLU A 329 4.00 -22.48 5.27
C GLU A 329 2.49 -22.30 5.49
N ASP A 330 2.00 -22.62 6.68
CA ASP A 330 0.63 -22.26 7.03
C ASP A 330 0.52 -20.72 7.06
N ALA A 331 -0.45 -20.15 6.35
CA ALA A 331 -0.62 -18.72 6.23
C ALA A 331 -0.97 -18.08 7.59
N GLN A 332 -0.57 -16.82 7.79
CA GLN A 332 -0.65 -16.15 9.09
C GLN A 332 -2.04 -16.26 9.74
N LYS A 333 -2.06 -16.88 10.92
CA LYS A 333 -3.23 -17.14 11.79
C LYS A 333 -4.13 -15.94 12.03
N GLN A 334 -3.59 -14.72 11.94
CA GLN A 334 -4.33 -13.47 12.17
C GLN A 334 -5.22 -13.02 10.99
N LYS A 335 -4.99 -13.49 9.75
CA LYS A 335 -5.74 -13.07 8.55
C LYS A 335 -6.67 -14.15 7.97
N PHE A 336 -6.34 -15.44 8.12
CA PHE A 336 -7.06 -16.53 7.46
C PHE A 336 -7.47 -17.68 8.40
N GLY A 337 -7.33 -17.49 9.72
CA GLY A 337 -7.47 -18.58 10.70
C GLY A 337 -6.42 -19.68 10.51
N TYR A 338 -6.68 -20.90 10.99
CA TYR A 338 -5.81 -22.07 10.79
C TYR A 338 -5.99 -22.76 9.41
N GLY A 339 -6.67 -22.10 8.46
CA GLY A 339 -7.25 -22.76 7.28
C GLY A 339 -6.65 -22.36 5.94
N ALA A 340 -5.41 -21.87 5.89
CA ALA A 340 -4.77 -21.48 4.64
C ALA A 340 -3.28 -21.85 4.59
N THR A 341 -2.77 -22.13 3.40
CA THR A 341 -1.37 -22.46 3.13
C THR A 341 -0.80 -21.48 2.12
N LYS A 342 0.30 -20.80 2.48
CA LYS A 342 1.07 -19.94 1.58
C LYS A 342 2.16 -20.76 0.90
N VAL A 343 2.26 -20.64 -0.42
CA VAL A 343 3.23 -21.34 -1.26
C VAL A 343 4.14 -20.31 -1.92
N THR A 344 5.45 -20.48 -1.75
CA THR A 344 6.47 -19.67 -2.43
C THR A 344 7.02 -20.49 -3.60
N ILE A 345 6.93 -19.93 -4.80
CA ILE A 345 7.38 -20.56 -6.05
C ILE A 345 8.84 -20.15 -6.33
N LYS A 346 9.61 -21.01 -7.01
CA LYS A 346 11.04 -20.81 -7.27
C LYS A 346 11.36 -19.67 -8.22
#